data_AF-A0A933XYV2-F1
#
_entry.id   AF-A0A933XYV2-F1
#
_cell.length_a   1.000
_cell.length_b   1.000
_cell.length_c   1.000
_cell.angle_alpha   90.00
_cell.angle_beta   90.00
_cell.angle_gamma   90.00
#
_symmetry.space_group_name_H-M   'P 1'
#
loop_
_entity.id
_entity.type
_entity.pdbx_description
1 polymer ?
#
loop_
_entity_poly.entity_id
_entity_poly.type
_entity_poly.pdbx_seq_one_letter_code
_entity_poly.pdbx_strand_id
1 'polypeptide(L)'
;MRWRVVPIVLFTALAGACGSGDDQGAGKAGSADPSTAPSAPAVTANEPNEPAAPTAETVPAIRAIPVAAATQPATPDTPDTGVSTLDPRAERLAAIESEYDAARNAFFAAYRAAFEGKDNPTLQELQAFQAANPEPELAPYVAHAKALLDEDETDVTALRTIEWLLENSPSRDSTAPWIAVLVKHHAGRAELAELCDLLVRHGEVAFVERLLAESPHIDVRGRACMALADGLKEDIELARNLADANEGDLEGWRGFLGAERVAELRKLEPGELERRIEKLYERVVAEFADVEVGAGTKRETTLGARAGAELFEIRNLAVGKPAPEIEGQDLDGVAFKLSDYRGKVVLLDFWGHW
;
A
#
# COMPACT_ATOMS: atom_id res chain seq x y z
N MET A 1 22.09 -9.80 6.55
CA MET A 1 21.80 -8.40 6.21
C MET A 1 20.32 -8.33 5.83
N ARG A 2 19.46 -7.81 6.71
CA ARG A 2 18.03 -7.65 6.49
C ARG A 2 17.82 -6.32 5.76
N TRP A 3 17.23 -6.35 4.56
CA TRP A 3 16.77 -5.14 3.86
C TRP A 3 15.24 -5.06 4.04
N ARG A 4 14.79 -3.95 4.64
CA ARG A 4 13.37 -3.59 4.76
C ARG A 4 12.88 -3.10 3.40
N VAL A 5 11.84 -3.72 2.86
CA VAL A 5 11.04 -3.11 1.79
C VAL A 5 10.15 -2.07 2.46
N VAL A 6 10.40 -0.80 2.17
CA VAL A 6 9.58 0.33 2.62
C VAL A 6 8.78 0.81 1.40
N PRO A 7 7.44 0.90 1.47
CA PRO A 7 6.64 1.38 0.35
C PRO A 7 6.95 2.85 0.04
N ILE A 8 6.91 3.19 -1.25
CA ILE A 8 7.44 4.40 -1.92
C ILE A 8 6.78 5.73 -1.49
N VAL A 9 5.87 5.74 -0.52
CA VAL A 9 5.32 6.97 0.08
C VAL A 9 6.20 7.50 1.22
N LEU A 10 7.19 6.73 1.68
CA LEU A 10 7.89 6.97 2.94
C LEU A 10 9.21 7.77 2.84
N PHE A 11 9.31 8.81 1.99
CA PHE A 11 10.53 9.62 1.92
C PHE A 11 10.55 10.86 2.84
N THR A 12 9.41 11.26 3.41
CA THR A 12 9.28 12.60 4.03
C THR A 12 9.38 12.65 5.56
N ALA A 13 9.39 11.55 6.31
CA ALA A 13 9.26 11.61 7.77
C ALA A 13 10.44 11.09 8.62
N LEU A 14 11.47 10.47 8.04
CA LEU A 14 12.53 9.81 8.83
C LEU A 14 13.83 10.62 9.01
N ALA A 15 13.93 11.84 8.46
CA ALA A 15 15.15 12.66 8.58
C ALA A 15 15.15 13.62 9.79
N GLY A 16 14.07 13.71 10.58
CA GLY A 16 13.88 14.79 11.56
C GLY A 16 14.23 14.48 13.03
N ALA A 17 14.51 13.23 13.42
CA ALA A 17 14.65 12.86 14.82
C ALA A 17 15.88 11.98 15.09
N CYS A 18 17.06 12.58 15.13
CA CYS A 18 18.20 12.01 15.87
C CYS A 18 19.03 13.16 16.45
N GLY A 19 18.76 13.48 17.71
CA GLY A 19 19.53 14.42 18.51
C GLY A 19 20.89 13.86 18.88
N SER A 20 21.88 14.75 18.85
CA SER A 20 23.28 14.58 19.24
C SER A 20 23.47 13.97 20.63
N GLY A 21 24.27 12.92 20.71
CA GLY A 21 24.88 12.42 21.95
C GLY A 21 26.33 12.06 21.67
N ASP A 22 27.23 13.01 21.91
CA ASP A 22 28.67 12.77 21.99
C ASP A 22 28.94 11.82 23.16
N ASP A 23 29.67 10.72 22.90
CA ASP A 23 30.58 10.20 23.92
C ASP A 23 31.79 9.51 23.26
N GLN A 24 32.96 10.12 23.49
CA GLN A 24 34.26 9.60 23.09
C GLN A 24 34.79 8.69 24.21
N GLY A 25 35.11 7.44 23.88
CA GLY A 25 35.77 6.52 24.79
C GLY A 25 36.68 5.54 24.06
N ALA A 26 37.90 5.97 23.78
CA ALA A 26 38.96 5.15 23.20
C ALA A 26 39.44 4.05 24.18
N GLY A 27 39.59 2.81 23.70
CA GLY A 27 40.21 1.70 24.44
C GLY A 27 40.75 0.63 23.48
N LYS A 28 42.05 0.36 23.57
CA LYS A 28 42.89 -0.37 22.61
C LYS A 28 42.68 -1.90 22.57
N ALA A 29 42.87 -2.42 21.36
CA ALA A 29 43.48 -3.68 20.91
C ALA A 29 43.83 -4.79 21.93
N GLY A 30 43.40 -6.02 21.59
CA GLY A 30 43.96 -7.28 22.08
C GLY A 30 43.62 -8.44 21.14
N SER A 31 44.64 -9.01 20.51
CA SER A 31 44.62 -10.17 19.62
C SER A 31 44.41 -11.50 20.38
N ALA A 32 43.60 -12.43 19.84
CA ALA A 32 43.74 -13.87 20.12
C ALA A 32 43.03 -14.73 19.04
N ASP A 33 43.70 -15.83 18.70
CA ASP A 33 43.42 -16.86 17.68
C ASP A 33 42.06 -17.60 17.78
N PRO A 34 41.60 -18.24 16.69
CA PRO A 34 40.36 -19.00 16.64
C PRO A 34 40.60 -20.48 16.98
N SER A 35 40.10 -20.93 18.12
CA SER A 35 39.83 -22.36 18.33
C SER A 35 38.81 -22.54 19.44
N THR A 36 37.98 -23.58 19.28
CA THR A 36 37.03 -24.16 20.24
C THR A 36 35.58 -23.67 20.13
N ALA A 37 34.81 -24.37 19.32
CA ALA A 37 33.35 -24.49 19.45
C ALA A 37 33.02 -25.48 20.60
N PRO A 38 31.98 -25.24 21.41
CA PRO A 38 31.41 -26.29 22.26
C PRO A 38 30.18 -26.94 21.60
N SER A 39 30.19 -28.27 21.60
CA SER A 39 29.13 -29.18 21.17
C SER A 39 27.87 -29.10 22.05
N ALA A 40 26.69 -29.18 21.43
CA ALA A 40 25.40 -29.44 22.09
C ALA A 40 24.99 -30.93 21.95
N PRO A 41 24.21 -31.48 22.89
CA PRO A 41 24.06 -32.94 23.07
C PRO A 41 23.00 -33.58 22.16
N ALA A 42 23.16 -34.89 21.99
CA ALA A 42 22.35 -35.79 21.16
C ALA A 42 20.88 -35.91 21.63
N VAL A 43 19.96 -35.84 20.68
CA VAL A 43 18.57 -36.31 20.82
C VAL A 43 18.43 -37.65 20.10
N THR A 44 17.89 -38.61 20.83
CA THR A 44 17.67 -40.01 20.47
C THR A 44 16.76 -40.18 19.26
N ALA A 45 17.15 -41.09 18.37
CA ALA A 45 16.37 -41.52 17.20
C ALA A 45 15.08 -42.24 17.63
N ASN A 46 13.95 -41.86 17.02
CA ASN A 46 12.76 -42.70 16.90
C ASN A 46 12.65 -43.17 15.45
N GLU A 47 12.35 -44.45 15.26
CA GLU A 47 12.18 -45.11 13.96
C GLU A 47 11.07 -44.46 13.10
N PRO A 48 11.19 -44.48 11.76
CA PRO A 48 10.25 -43.82 10.88
C PRO A 48 8.94 -44.61 10.75
N ASN A 49 7.82 -43.97 11.09
CA ASN A 49 6.48 -44.42 10.75
C ASN A 49 6.16 -43.95 9.33
N GLU A 50 5.89 -44.89 8.42
CA GLU A 50 5.60 -44.65 7.00
C GLU A 50 4.17 -44.10 6.84
N PRO A 51 3.94 -42.87 6.30
CA PRO A 51 2.61 -42.42 5.99
C PRO A 51 2.21 -42.79 4.56
N ALA A 52 1.05 -43.41 4.43
CA ALA A 52 0.38 -43.75 3.19
C ALA A 52 0.23 -42.55 2.24
N ALA A 53 0.42 -42.80 0.94
CA ALA A 53 0.30 -41.83 -0.14
C ALA A 53 -1.11 -41.21 -0.23
N PRO A 54 -1.25 -39.88 -0.28
CA PRO A 54 -2.52 -39.25 -0.63
C PRO A 54 -2.73 -39.28 -2.15
N THR A 55 -3.93 -39.69 -2.55
CA THR A 55 -4.48 -39.62 -3.91
C THR A 55 -4.44 -38.19 -4.45
N ALA A 56 -3.83 -38.03 -5.63
CA ALA A 56 -3.71 -36.76 -6.32
C ALA A 56 -5.07 -36.32 -6.89
N GLU A 57 -5.69 -35.32 -6.27
CA GLU A 57 -6.59 -34.42 -7.00
C GLU A 57 -5.74 -33.34 -7.67
N THR A 58 -5.79 -33.30 -9.00
CA THR A 58 -5.03 -32.39 -9.85
C THR A 58 -5.55 -30.96 -9.72
N VAL A 59 -4.72 -30.06 -9.17
CA VAL A 59 -4.88 -28.61 -9.31
C VAL A 59 -4.53 -28.21 -10.75
N PRO A 60 -5.36 -27.46 -11.48
CA PRO A 60 -5.08 -27.11 -12.87
C PRO A 60 -3.94 -26.09 -12.97
N ALA A 61 -3.00 -26.35 -13.87
CA ALA A 61 -1.92 -25.43 -14.23
C ALA A 61 -2.48 -24.15 -14.88
N ILE A 62 -2.01 -22.99 -14.43
CA ILE A 62 -2.33 -21.68 -15.02
C ILE A 62 -1.61 -21.59 -16.37
N ARG A 63 -2.36 -21.61 -17.48
CA ARG A 63 -1.82 -21.41 -18.83
C ARG A 63 -1.73 -19.93 -19.17
N ALA A 64 -0.58 -19.51 -19.69
CA ALA A 64 -0.38 -18.18 -20.26
C ALA A 64 -1.30 -17.96 -21.48
N ILE A 65 -1.98 -16.80 -21.51
CA ILE A 65 -2.83 -16.36 -22.62
C ILE A 65 -1.94 -15.69 -23.68
N PRO A 66 -1.99 -16.10 -24.96
CA PRO A 66 -1.21 -15.47 -26.01
C PRO A 66 -1.74 -14.06 -26.32
N VAL A 67 -0.84 -13.06 -26.29
CA VAL A 67 -1.12 -11.67 -26.69
C VAL A 67 -1.30 -11.62 -28.22
N ALA A 68 -2.51 -11.29 -28.67
CA ALA A 68 -2.80 -11.05 -30.07
C ALA A 68 -2.24 -9.68 -30.52
N ALA A 69 -1.69 -9.63 -31.74
CA ALA A 69 -1.14 -8.42 -32.35
C ALA A 69 -2.23 -7.35 -32.54
N ALA A 70 -1.94 -6.12 -32.07
CA ALA A 70 -2.83 -4.97 -32.17
C ALA A 70 -3.11 -4.61 -33.64
N THR A 71 -4.39 -4.49 -33.98
CA THR A 71 -4.84 -3.91 -35.26
C THR A 71 -4.92 -2.40 -35.10
N GLN A 72 -4.39 -1.63 -36.06
CA GLN A 72 -4.38 -0.16 -36.01
C GLN A 72 -5.82 0.40 -35.93
N PRO A 73 -6.11 1.35 -35.01
CA PRO A 73 -7.38 2.05 -34.99
C PRO A 73 -7.48 3.07 -36.13
N ALA A 74 -8.69 3.22 -36.67
CA ALA A 74 -9.04 4.23 -37.66
C ALA A 74 -8.88 5.65 -37.10
N THR A 75 -8.55 6.60 -37.99
CA THR A 75 -8.38 8.03 -37.71
C THR A 75 -9.61 8.65 -37.02
N PRO A 76 -9.46 9.44 -35.94
CA PRO A 76 -10.58 10.14 -35.32
C PRO A 76 -11.00 11.36 -36.14
N ASP A 77 -12.31 11.51 -36.32
CA ASP A 77 -12.93 12.76 -36.75
C ASP A 77 -12.63 13.90 -35.74
N THR A 78 -12.51 15.11 -36.28
CA THR A 78 -12.14 16.33 -35.55
C THR A 78 -13.14 16.66 -34.43
N PRO A 79 -12.71 16.92 -33.18
CA PRO A 79 -13.62 17.34 -32.13
C PRO A 79 -14.07 18.79 -32.33
N ASP A 80 -15.37 18.97 -32.24
CA ASP A 80 -16.10 20.22 -32.15
C ASP A 80 -15.54 21.10 -31.00
N THR A 81 -15.16 22.34 -31.30
CA THR A 81 -14.66 23.32 -30.32
C THR A 81 -15.82 23.88 -29.50
N GLY A 82 -16.33 23.08 -28.57
CA GLY A 82 -17.18 23.55 -27.48
C GLY A 82 -16.30 24.10 -26.36
N VAL A 83 -16.36 25.40 -26.10
CA VAL A 83 -15.78 26.01 -24.90
C VAL A 83 -16.44 25.35 -23.69
N SER A 84 -15.68 24.54 -22.96
CA SER A 84 -16.12 23.90 -21.72
C SER A 84 -16.43 24.97 -20.69
N THR A 85 -17.71 25.20 -20.39
CA THR A 85 -18.14 26.04 -19.26
C THR A 85 -18.07 25.19 -17.98
N LEU A 86 -16.86 25.02 -17.43
CA LEU A 86 -16.72 24.41 -16.12
C LEU A 86 -17.22 25.38 -15.04
N ASP A 87 -17.67 24.83 -13.91
CA ASP A 87 -17.94 25.60 -12.70
C ASP A 87 -16.69 26.41 -12.30
N PRO A 88 -16.77 27.73 -12.09
CA PRO A 88 -15.63 28.55 -11.68
C PRO A 88 -14.95 28.08 -10.39
N ARG A 89 -15.64 27.36 -9.49
CA ARG A 89 -15.00 26.73 -8.32
C ARG A 89 -14.18 25.50 -8.75
N ALA A 90 -14.73 24.65 -9.61
CA ALA A 90 -14.01 23.49 -10.13
C ALA A 90 -12.75 23.89 -10.92
N GLU A 91 -12.78 24.98 -11.70
CA GLU A 91 -11.59 25.50 -12.39
C GLU A 91 -10.51 25.98 -11.40
N ARG A 92 -10.92 26.63 -10.31
CA ARG A 92 -10.00 27.07 -9.25
C ARG A 92 -9.41 25.88 -8.49
N LEU A 93 -10.17 24.82 -8.22
CA LEU A 93 -9.65 23.58 -7.65
C LEU A 93 -8.61 22.95 -8.58
N ALA A 94 -8.93 22.80 -9.87
CA ALA A 94 -8.01 22.23 -10.85
C ALA A 94 -6.72 23.06 -11.00
N ALA A 95 -6.79 24.38 -10.84
CA ALA A 95 -5.61 25.24 -10.80
C ALA A 95 -4.74 24.96 -9.57
N ILE A 96 -5.34 24.83 -8.37
CA ILE A 96 -4.62 24.46 -7.13
C ILE A 96 -3.91 23.11 -7.31
N GLU A 97 -4.62 22.11 -7.83
CA GLU A 97 -4.09 20.77 -8.12
C GLU A 97 -2.90 20.85 -9.08
N SER A 98 -3.08 21.49 -10.24
CA SER A 98 -2.05 21.58 -11.27
C SER A 98 -0.81 22.35 -10.81
N GLU A 99 -0.97 23.43 -10.04
CA GLU A 99 0.16 24.22 -9.54
C GLU A 99 0.97 23.41 -8.52
N TYR A 100 0.30 22.72 -7.60
CA TYR A 100 0.97 21.88 -6.62
C TYR A 100 1.68 20.68 -7.26
N ASP A 101 1.01 20.01 -8.21
CA ASP A 101 1.61 18.90 -8.96
C ASP A 101 2.82 19.34 -9.78
N ALA A 102 2.76 20.51 -10.42
CA ALA A 102 3.90 21.07 -11.13
C ALA A 102 5.09 21.31 -10.18
N ALA A 103 4.83 21.87 -8.99
CA ALA A 103 5.86 22.12 -7.98
C ALA A 103 6.49 20.81 -7.48
N ARG A 104 5.67 19.78 -7.19
CA ARG A 104 6.15 18.44 -6.81
C ARG A 104 6.93 17.77 -7.93
N ASN A 105 6.44 17.82 -9.15
CA ASN A 105 7.10 17.21 -10.31
C ASN A 105 8.45 17.86 -10.59
N ALA A 106 8.57 19.18 -10.41
CA ALA A 106 9.85 19.88 -10.50
C ALA A 106 10.85 19.41 -9.44
N PHE A 107 10.41 19.26 -8.19
CA PHE A 107 11.24 18.71 -7.11
C PHE A 107 11.72 17.28 -7.42
N PHE A 108 10.81 16.38 -7.83
CA PHE A 108 11.18 15.00 -8.17
C PHE A 108 12.02 14.89 -9.45
N ALA A 109 11.87 15.81 -10.39
CA ALA A 109 12.77 15.90 -11.56
C ALA A 109 14.19 16.30 -11.12
N ALA A 110 14.33 17.28 -10.22
CA ALA A 110 15.61 17.65 -9.64
C ALA A 110 16.24 16.49 -8.85
N TYR A 111 15.43 15.76 -8.06
CA TYR A 111 15.89 14.58 -7.33
C TYR A 111 16.43 13.50 -8.27
N ARG A 112 15.68 13.14 -9.31
CA ARG A 112 16.11 12.15 -10.30
C ARG A 112 17.38 12.57 -11.03
N ALA A 113 17.52 13.85 -11.39
CA ALA A 113 18.72 14.38 -12.03
C ALA A 113 19.93 14.36 -11.09
N ALA A 114 19.75 14.67 -9.80
CA ALA A 114 20.83 14.66 -8.81
C ALA A 114 21.38 13.24 -8.53
N PHE A 115 20.54 12.22 -8.69
CA PHE A 115 20.87 10.83 -8.39
C PHE A 115 20.84 9.91 -9.61
N GLU A 116 20.94 10.47 -10.81
CA GLU A 116 20.99 9.70 -12.04
C GLU A 116 22.17 8.72 -12.03
N GLY A 117 21.91 7.44 -12.30
CA GLY A 117 22.93 6.38 -12.26
C GLY A 117 23.40 5.98 -10.86
N LYS A 118 22.75 6.47 -9.79
CA LYS A 118 22.98 6.06 -8.40
C LYS A 118 21.76 5.31 -7.86
N ASP A 119 21.86 4.00 -7.72
CA ASP A 119 20.75 3.17 -7.26
C ASP A 119 20.38 3.41 -5.77
N ASN A 120 21.32 3.91 -4.96
CA ASN A 120 21.09 4.09 -3.53
C ASN A 120 21.91 5.27 -2.96
N PRO A 121 21.38 6.51 -3.00
CA PRO A 121 22.05 7.65 -2.39
C PRO A 121 22.14 7.51 -0.86
N THR A 122 23.25 7.98 -0.30
CA THR A 122 23.47 7.96 1.16
C THR A 122 22.58 8.98 1.87
N LEU A 123 22.30 8.76 3.17
CA LEU A 123 21.53 9.71 3.99
C LEU A 123 22.11 11.12 3.95
N GLN A 124 23.44 11.25 3.94
CA GLN A 124 24.12 12.54 3.88
C GLN A 124 23.90 13.25 2.53
N GLU A 125 23.92 12.51 1.42
CA GLU A 125 23.61 13.06 0.10
C GLU A 125 22.16 13.49 0.00
N LEU A 126 21.23 12.71 0.56
CA LEU A 126 19.80 13.05 0.63
C LEU A 126 19.58 14.34 1.43
N GLN A 127 20.20 14.46 2.60
CA GLN A 127 20.12 15.67 3.42
C GLN A 127 20.73 16.89 2.71
N ALA A 128 21.86 16.72 2.04
CA ALA A 128 22.47 17.80 1.26
C ALA A 128 21.58 18.24 0.09
N PHE A 129 20.94 17.28 -0.61
CA PHE A 129 19.97 17.57 -1.65
C PHE A 129 18.77 18.35 -1.11
N GLN A 130 18.16 17.89 -0.02
CA GLN A 130 17.00 18.55 0.62
C GLN A 130 17.35 19.96 1.10
N ALA A 131 18.55 20.16 1.65
CA ALA A 131 19.01 21.50 2.07
C ALA A 131 19.18 22.47 0.88
N ALA A 132 19.57 21.96 -0.30
CA ALA A 132 19.75 22.75 -1.51
C ALA A 132 18.46 22.90 -2.34
N ASN A 133 17.49 21.99 -2.16
CA ASN A 133 16.24 21.92 -2.90
C ASN A 133 15.12 21.76 -1.87
N PRO A 134 14.56 22.86 -1.34
CA PRO A 134 13.44 22.76 -0.41
C PRO A 134 12.23 22.11 -1.11
N GLU A 135 11.54 21.24 -0.40
CA GLU A 135 10.28 20.66 -0.87
C GLU A 135 9.21 21.74 -1.05
N PRO A 136 8.27 21.55 -2.00
CA PRO A 136 7.19 22.51 -2.19
C PRO A 136 6.31 22.60 -0.94
N GLU A 137 6.17 23.80 -0.39
CA GLU A 137 5.31 24.04 0.77
C GLU A 137 3.85 23.75 0.42
N LEU A 138 3.23 22.80 1.12
CA LEU A 138 1.83 22.43 0.92
C LEU A 138 0.85 23.44 1.55
N ALA A 139 1.25 24.11 2.64
CA ALA A 139 0.36 24.93 3.45
C ALA A 139 -0.41 26.03 2.68
N PRO A 140 0.20 26.75 1.72
CA PRO A 140 -0.52 27.74 0.91
C PRO A 140 -1.66 27.12 0.07
N TYR A 141 -1.41 25.96 -0.56
CA TYR A 141 -2.40 25.26 -1.37
C TYR A 141 -3.56 24.73 -0.52
N VAL A 142 -3.25 24.20 0.67
CA VAL A 142 -4.27 23.79 1.64
C VAL A 142 -5.12 24.98 2.10
N ALA A 143 -4.52 26.15 2.32
CA ALA A 143 -5.26 27.35 2.68
C ALA A 143 -6.22 27.79 1.55
N HIS A 144 -5.80 27.71 0.29
CA HIS A 144 -6.65 28.01 -0.86
C HIS A 144 -7.78 27.00 -1.03
N ALA A 145 -7.50 25.70 -0.89
CA ALA A 145 -8.51 24.65 -0.95
C ALA A 145 -9.54 24.79 0.19
N LYS A 146 -9.10 25.16 1.41
CA LYS A 146 -10.02 25.47 2.52
C LYS A 146 -10.92 26.65 2.20
N ALA A 147 -10.37 27.75 1.70
CA ALA A 147 -11.17 28.92 1.31
C ALA A 147 -12.19 28.55 0.22
N LEU A 148 -11.82 27.67 -0.71
CA LEU A 148 -12.74 27.16 -1.73
C LEU A 148 -13.87 26.34 -1.11
N LEU A 149 -13.56 25.46 -0.15
CA LEU A 149 -14.56 24.66 0.56
C LEU A 149 -15.53 25.54 1.37
N ASP A 150 -15.03 26.60 2.02
CA ASP A 150 -15.83 27.54 2.81
C ASP A 150 -16.86 28.32 1.97
N GLU A 151 -16.69 28.42 0.64
CA GLU A 151 -17.65 29.08 -0.24
C GLU A 151 -18.98 28.31 -0.36
N ASP A 152 -18.92 26.97 -0.42
CA ASP A 152 -20.10 26.08 -0.42
C ASP A 152 -19.65 24.65 -0.11
N GLU A 153 -20.19 24.09 0.97
CA GLU A 153 -19.88 22.77 1.51
C GLU A 153 -20.70 21.62 0.89
N THR A 154 -21.56 21.88 -0.09
CA THR A 154 -22.64 20.93 -0.44
C THR A 154 -22.54 20.33 -1.83
N ASP A 155 -21.84 20.97 -2.76
CA ASP A 155 -21.77 20.57 -4.16
C ASP A 155 -20.69 19.51 -4.44
N VAL A 156 -20.57 19.07 -5.69
CA VAL A 156 -19.56 18.04 -6.04
C VAL A 156 -18.14 18.60 -5.95
N THR A 157 -17.96 19.91 -6.17
CA THR A 157 -16.66 20.58 -6.05
C THR A 157 -16.18 20.58 -4.61
N ALA A 158 -17.07 20.76 -3.62
CA ALA A 158 -16.76 20.61 -2.20
C ALA A 158 -16.24 19.20 -1.88
N LEU A 159 -16.92 18.16 -2.39
CA LEU A 159 -16.47 16.78 -2.19
C LEU A 159 -15.07 16.53 -2.76
N ARG A 160 -14.80 16.99 -3.99
CA ARG A 160 -13.48 16.86 -4.63
C ARG A 160 -12.40 17.68 -3.91
N THR A 161 -12.78 18.82 -3.35
CA THR A 161 -11.88 19.63 -2.53
C THR A 161 -11.52 18.88 -1.24
N ILE A 162 -12.48 18.22 -0.60
CA ILE A 162 -12.23 17.37 0.59
C ILE A 162 -11.34 16.18 0.24
N GLU A 163 -11.59 15.50 -0.89
CA GLU A 163 -10.74 14.42 -1.40
C GLU A 163 -9.28 14.89 -1.52
N TRP A 164 -9.04 15.99 -2.24
CA TRP A 164 -7.69 16.55 -2.42
C TRP A 164 -7.05 16.93 -1.07
N LEU A 165 -7.80 17.54 -0.16
CA LEU A 165 -7.33 17.90 1.18
C LEU A 165 -6.92 16.65 1.99
N LEU A 166 -7.70 15.58 1.92
CA LEU A 166 -7.41 14.32 2.60
C LEU A 166 -6.18 13.61 2.00
N GLU A 167 -6.05 13.59 0.68
CA GLU A 167 -4.91 12.96 -0.01
C GLU A 167 -3.58 13.64 0.31
N ASN A 168 -3.62 14.97 0.48
CA ASN A 168 -2.42 15.75 0.74
C ASN A 168 -2.16 15.98 2.23
N SER A 169 -3.01 15.48 3.14
CA SER A 169 -2.81 15.68 4.56
C SER A 169 -1.83 14.67 5.17
N PRO A 170 -0.76 15.14 5.83
CA PRO A 170 0.29 14.26 6.35
C PRO A 170 -0.14 13.49 7.60
N SER A 171 -1.20 13.90 8.31
CA SER A 171 -1.66 13.23 9.53
C SER A 171 -3.17 13.28 9.73
N ARG A 172 -3.68 12.26 10.44
CA ARG A 172 -5.10 12.11 10.82
C ARG A 172 -5.61 13.24 11.72
N ASP A 173 -4.72 13.85 12.51
CA ASP A 173 -5.09 14.86 13.51
C ASP A 173 -5.67 16.15 12.90
N SER A 174 -5.42 16.39 11.60
CA SER A 174 -5.79 17.64 10.92
C SER A 174 -7.03 17.54 10.03
N THR A 175 -7.59 16.34 9.86
CA THR A 175 -8.64 16.07 8.85
C THR A 175 -10.06 16.13 9.37
N ALA A 176 -10.25 16.09 10.70
CA ALA A 176 -11.56 16.02 11.35
C ALA A 176 -12.59 17.08 10.87
N PRO A 177 -12.23 18.36 10.62
CA PRO A 177 -13.18 19.33 10.10
C PRO A 177 -13.76 18.94 8.73
N TRP A 178 -12.94 18.39 7.83
CA TRP A 178 -13.37 18.02 6.48
C TRP A 178 -14.17 16.73 6.48
N ILE A 179 -13.80 15.78 7.36
CA ILE A 179 -14.62 14.59 7.60
C ILE A 179 -16.02 14.99 8.09
N ALA A 180 -16.11 15.97 8.99
CA ALA A 180 -17.41 16.45 9.47
C ALA A 180 -18.28 17.01 8.33
N VAL A 181 -17.69 17.77 7.41
CA VAL A 181 -18.38 18.26 6.20
C VAL A 181 -18.81 17.09 5.31
N LEU A 182 -17.91 16.13 5.07
CA LEU A 182 -18.17 14.94 4.26
C LEU A 182 -19.34 14.11 4.79
N VAL A 183 -19.38 13.86 6.10
CA VAL A 183 -20.48 13.14 6.75
C VAL A 183 -21.79 13.92 6.69
N LYS A 184 -21.74 15.24 6.92
CA LYS A 184 -22.93 16.10 6.97
C LYS A 184 -23.59 16.30 5.61
N HIS A 185 -22.80 16.45 4.54
CA HIS A 185 -23.29 16.90 3.23
C HIS A 185 -23.14 15.89 2.09
N HIS A 186 -22.23 14.91 2.21
CA HIS A 186 -21.85 14.08 1.07
C HIS A 186 -22.11 12.58 1.26
N ALA A 187 -22.54 12.11 2.43
CA ALA A 187 -22.73 10.68 2.75
C ALA A 187 -23.61 9.88 1.75
N GLY A 188 -24.53 10.53 1.03
CA GLY A 188 -25.42 9.90 0.05
C GLY A 188 -24.93 9.91 -1.40
N ARG A 189 -23.70 10.36 -1.66
CA ARG A 189 -23.15 10.53 -3.03
C ARG A 189 -22.52 9.25 -3.56
N ALA A 190 -22.64 9.02 -4.87
CA ALA A 190 -22.05 7.85 -5.52
C ALA A 190 -20.51 7.97 -5.59
N GLU A 191 -20.03 9.20 -5.70
CA GLU A 191 -18.62 9.58 -5.77
C GLU A 191 -17.82 9.16 -4.53
N LEU A 192 -18.47 8.92 -3.39
CA LEU A 192 -17.81 8.36 -2.19
C LEU A 192 -17.20 6.97 -2.41
N ALA A 193 -17.57 6.27 -3.48
CA ALA A 193 -17.03 4.97 -3.82
C ALA A 193 -15.50 5.04 -3.94
N GLU A 194 -14.95 6.10 -4.56
CA GLU A 194 -13.51 6.28 -4.73
C GLU A 194 -12.78 6.67 -3.42
N LEU A 195 -13.51 7.27 -2.46
CA LEU A 195 -12.92 7.75 -1.20
C LEU A 195 -12.88 6.70 -0.07
N CYS A 196 -13.54 5.54 -0.24
CA CYS A 196 -13.67 4.55 0.84
C CYS A 196 -12.31 4.09 1.42
N ASP A 197 -11.33 3.84 0.55
CA ASP A 197 -9.96 3.47 0.95
C ASP A 197 -9.27 4.60 1.72
N LEU A 198 -9.33 5.81 1.19
CA LEU A 198 -8.74 7.00 1.81
C LEU A 198 -9.33 7.26 3.20
N LEU A 199 -10.64 7.09 3.36
CA LEU A 199 -11.34 7.23 4.64
C LEU A 199 -10.85 6.19 5.67
N VAL A 200 -10.67 4.92 5.27
CA VAL A 200 -10.10 3.89 6.16
C VAL A 200 -8.67 4.26 6.57
N ARG A 201 -7.83 4.71 5.64
CA ARG A 201 -6.45 5.17 5.93
C ARG A 201 -6.40 6.35 6.90
N HIS A 202 -7.42 7.21 6.89
CA HIS A 202 -7.58 8.30 7.85
C HIS A 202 -8.22 7.88 9.18
N GLY A 203 -8.59 6.60 9.34
CA GLY A 203 -9.15 6.06 10.58
C GLY A 203 -10.68 6.13 10.68
N GLU A 204 -11.37 6.53 9.60
CA GLU A 204 -12.83 6.71 9.56
C GLU A 204 -13.60 5.39 9.39
N VAL A 205 -13.14 4.33 10.07
CA VAL A 205 -13.67 2.96 9.96
C VAL A 205 -15.16 2.92 10.26
N ALA A 206 -15.61 3.56 11.35
CA ALA A 206 -17.02 3.58 11.73
C ALA A 206 -17.90 4.27 10.68
N PHE A 207 -17.38 5.29 9.98
CA PHE A 207 -18.11 5.94 8.92
C PHE A 207 -18.17 5.06 7.67
N VAL A 208 -17.08 4.40 7.29
CA VAL A 208 -17.04 3.45 6.16
C VAL A 208 -17.94 2.24 6.43
N GLU A 209 -18.02 1.74 7.66
CA GLU A 209 -18.99 0.71 8.08
C GLU A 209 -20.44 1.17 7.88
N ARG A 210 -20.76 2.44 8.20
CA ARG A 210 -22.08 3.01 7.89
C ARG A 210 -22.33 3.09 6.39
N LEU A 211 -21.35 3.52 5.59
CA LEU A 211 -21.48 3.55 4.13
C LEU A 211 -21.78 2.17 3.56
N LEU A 212 -21.10 1.13 4.04
CA LEU A 212 -21.37 -0.27 3.69
C LEU A 212 -22.79 -0.71 4.03
N ALA A 213 -23.32 -0.27 5.18
CA ALA A 213 -24.64 -0.67 5.65
C ALA A 213 -25.79 0.11 4.98
N GLU A 214 -25.60 1.41 4.76
CA GLU A 214 -26.70 2.36 4.54
C GLU A 214 -26.67 3.06 3.18
N SER A 215 -25.53 3.04 2.46
CA SER A 215 -25.42 3.77 1.20
C SER A 215 -26.43 3.25 0.16
N PRO A 216 -27.13 4.14 -0.57
CA PRO A 216 -28.03 3.73 -1.65
C PRO A 216 -27.28 3.21 -2.89
N HIS A 217 -25.96 3.42 -2.96
CA HIS A 217 -25.15 3.09 -4.14
C HIS A 217 -24.40 1.77 -3.91
N ILE A 218 -24.57 0.82 -4.84
CA ILE A 218 -23.91 -0.48 -4.74
C ILE A 218 -22.38 -0.36 -4.80
N ASP A 219 -21.85 0.55 -5.61
CA ASP A 219 -20.41 0.77 -5.76
C ASP A 219 -19.79 1.28 -4.45
N VAL A 220 -20.47 2.20 -3.77
CA VAL A 220 -20.04 2.70 -2.46
C VAL A 220 -20.00 1.56 -1.44
N ARG A 221 -21.04 0.72 -1.39
CA ARG A 221 -21.07 -0.42 -0.46
C ARG A 221 -19.97 -1.43 -0.78
N GLY A 222 -19.80 -1.78 -2.05
CA GLY A 222 -18.76 -2.72 -2.47
C GLY A 222 -17.36 -2.23 -2.12
N ARG A 223 -17.06 -0.97 -2.44
CA ARG A 223 -15.76 -0.37 -2.15
C ARG A 223 -15.52 -0.13 -0.67
N ALA A 224 -16.55 0.20 0.10
CA ALA A 224 -16.46 0.23 1.57
C ALA A 224 -16.14 -1.16 2.14
N CYS A 225 -16.79 -2.22 1.65
CA CYS A 225 -16.51 -3.59 2.09
C CYS A 225 -15.06 -4.01 1.78
N MET A 226 -14.58 -3.70 0.57
CA MET A 226 -13.20 -3.96 0.15
C MET A 226 -12.20 -3.16 1.01
N ALA A 227 -12.40 -1.84 1.15
CA ALA A 227 -11.52 -0.96 1.92
C ALA A 227 -11.39 -1.37 3.39
N LEU A 228 -12.49 -1.84 4.01
CA LEU A 228 -12.44 -2.37 5.39
C LEU A 228 -11.59 -3.64 5.50
N ALA A 229 -11.60 -4.50 4.48
CA ALA A 229 -10.77 -5.71 4.46
C ALA A 229 -9.29 -5.35 4.25
N ASP A 230 -9.02 -4.49 3.26
CA ASP A 230 -7.67 -4.05 2.90
C ASP A 230 -7.01 -3.29 4.06
N GLY A 231 -7.74 -2.37 4.73
CA GLY A 231 -7.21 -1.64 5.88
C GLY A 231 -6.89 -2.54 7.09
N LEU A 232 -7.64 -3.63 7.30
CA LEU A 232 -7.30 -4.61 8.33
C LEU A 232 -6.04 -5.41 7.97
N LYS A 233 -5.81 -5.70 6.69
CA LYS A 233 -4.58 -6.35 6.20
C LYS A 233 -3.37 -5.45 6.49
N GLU A 234 -3.48 -4.16 6.15
CA GLU A 234 -2.45 -3.15 6.46
C GLU A 234 -2.17 -3.06 7.97
N ASP A 235 -3.22 -3.06 8.80
CA ASP A 235 -3.08 -3.01 10.26
C ASP A 235 -2.32 -4.22 10.82
N ILE A 236 -2.57 -5.42 10.30
CA ILE A 236 -1.83 -6.64 10.69
C ILE A 236 -0.35 -6.51 10.31
N GLU A 237 -0.05 -6.02 9.10
CA GLU A 237 1.33 -5.83 8.65
C GLU A 237 2.07 -4.79 9.50
N LEU A 238 1.42 -3.67 9.78
CA LEU A 238 1.97 -2.64 10.68
C LEU A 238 2.18 -3.19 12.09
N ALA A 239 1.22 -3.94 12.65
CA ALA A 239 1.35 -4.56 13.96
C ALA A 239 2.55 -5.52 14.04
N ARG A 240 2.77 -6.34 12.99
CA ARG A 240 3.95 -7.23 12.88
C ARG A 240 5.24 -6.42 12.84
N ASN A 241 5.30 -5.36 12.03
CA ASN A 241 6.47 -4.48 11.95
C ASN A 241 6.78 -3.79 13.28
N LEU A 242 5.75 -3.37 14.02
CA LEU A 242 5.89 -2.73 15.33
C LEU A 242 6.31 -3.72 16.43
N ALA A 243 5.92 -4.99 16.33
CA ALA A 243 6.34 -6.03 17.27
C ALA A 243 7.86 -6.30 17.19
N ASP A 244 8.42 -6.20 15.98
CA ASP A 244 9.84 -6.41 15.71
C ASP A 244 10.70 -5.13 15.85
N ALA A 245 10.08 -3.97 16.09
CA ALA A 245 10.75 -2.67 16.13
C ALA A 245 11.56 -2.47 17.43
N ASN A 246 12.75 -1.89 17.30
CA ASN A 246 13.50 -1.37 18.45
C ASN A 246 12.98 0.03 18.87
N GLU A 247 13.41 0.56 20.01
CA GLU A 247 12.89 1.83 20.52
C GLU A 247 13.15 3.03 19.58
N GLY A 248 14.27 3.05 18.87
CA GLY A 248 14.57 4.10 17.89
C GLY A 248 13.61 4.05 16.69
N ASP A 249 13.32 2.85 16.18
CA ASP A 249 12.29 2.67 15.14
C ASP A 249 10.91 3.08 15.65
N LEU A 250 10.56 2.70 16.89
CA LEU A 250 9.26 3.02 17.49
C LEU A 250 9.02 4.53 17.59
N GLU A 251 10.05 5.32 17.89
CA GLU A 251 9.91 6.77 17.93
C GLU A 251 9.59 7.34 16.54
N GLY A 252 10.26 6.84 15.49
CA GLY A 252 9.92 7.17 14.11
C GLY A 252 8.48 6.82 13.74
N TRP A 253 8.01 5.64 14.15
CA TRP A 253 6.62 5.22 13.96
C TRP A 253 5.62 6.10 14.72
N ARG A 254 5.93 6.53 15.94
CA ARG A 254 5.06 7.46 16.71
C ARG A 254 4.98 8.82 16.03
N GLY A 255 6.08 9.32 15.47
CA GLY A 255 6.08 10.54 14.68
C GLY A 255 5.24 10.44 13.41
N PHE A 256 5.27 9.28 12.73
CA PHE A 256 4.55 9.08 11.47
C PHE A 256 3.07 8.73 11.65
N LEU A 257 2.74 7.77 12.50
CA LEU A 257 1.37 7.26 12.69
C LEU A 257 0.62 7.94 13.85
N GLY A 258 1.34 8.64 14.74
CA GLY A 258 0.81 9.10 16.02
C GLY A 258 0.97 8.06 17.13
N ALA A 259 1.24 8.54 18.35
CA ALA A 259 1.51 7.67 19.50
C ALA A 259 0.31 6.79 19.90
N GLU A 260 -0.91 7.32 19.79
CA GLU A 260 -2.14 6.58 20.06
C GLU A 260 -2.30 5.42 19.09
N ARG A 261 -2.14 5.68 17.78
CA ARG A 261 -2.27 4.65 16.75
C ARG A 261 -1.24 3.53 16.91
N VAL A 262 0.01 3.87 17.23
CA VAL A 262 1.03 2.87 17.55
C VAL A 262 0.62 2.02 18.75
N ALA A 263 0.05 2.64 19.79
CA ALA A 263 -0.42 1.91 20.98
C ALA A 263 -1.63 1.01 20.69
N GLU A 264 -2.51 1.38 19.77
CA GLU A 264 -3.61 0.54 19.28
C GLU A 264 -3.09 -0.67 18.49
N LEU A 265 -2.24 -0.42 17.49
CA LEU A 265 -1.70 -1.46 16.61
C LEU A 265 -0.93 -2.54 17.38
N ARG A 266 -0.18 -2.15 18.41
CA ARG A 266 0.57 -3.10 19.28
C ARG A 266 -0.32 -3.97 20.17
N LYS A 267 -1.61 -3.65 20.30
CA LYS A 267 -2.59 -4.46 21.05
C LYS A 267 -3.44 -5.33 20.14
N LEU A 268 -3.23 -5.27 18.83
CA LEU A 268 -4.01 -6.08 17.90
C LEU A 268 -3.69 -7.57 18.06
N GLU A 269 -4.73 -8.38 17.95
CA GLU A 269 -4.66 -9.84 17.95
C GLU A 269 -4.88 -10.34 16.51
N PRO A 270 -3.81 -10.68 15.76
CA PRO A 270 -3.91 -10.88 14.31
C PRO A 270 -4.91 -11.97 13.90
N GLY A 271 -5.04 -13.05 14.68
CA GLY A 271 -5.89 -14.18 14.31
C GLY A 271 -7.40 -13.87 14.28
N GLU A 272 -7.88 -12.89 15.06
CA GLU A 272 -9.28 -12.44 14.97
C GLU A 272 -9.52 -11.58 13.73
N LEU A 273 -8.55 -10.72 13.41
CA LEU A 273 -8.61 -9.86 12.24
C LEU A 273 -8.53 -10.66 10.95
N GLU A 274 -7.69 -11.70 10.88
CA GLU A 274 -7.59 -12.60 9.72
C GLU A 274 -8.95 -13.24 9.38
N ARG A 275 -9.71 -13.71 10.38
CA ARG A 275 -11.07 -14.24 10.17
C ARG A 275 -12.05 -13.17 9.73
N ARG A 276 -11.88 -11.93 10.18
CA ARG A 276 -12.73 -10.81 9.78
C ARG A 276 -12.46 -10.39 8.34
N ILE A 277 -11.19 -10.34 7.94
CA ILE A 277 -10.75 -10.06 6.57
C ILE A 277 -11.35 -11.09 5.60
N GLU A 278 -11.21 -12.38 5.91
CA GLU A 278 -11.75 -13.45 5.06
C GLU A 278 -13.27 -13.29 4.85
N LYS A 279 -14.02 -13.02 5.93
CA LYS A 279 -15.48 -12.76 5.83
C LYS A 279 -15.83 -11.53 5.01
N LEU A 280 -15.04 -10.46 5.09
CA LEU A 280 -15.27 -9.25 4.30
C LEU A 280 -15.03 -9.52 2.81
N TYR A 281 -13.95 -10.22 2.45
CA TYR A 281 -13.72 -10.58 1.05
C TYR A 281 -14.76 -11.58 0.53
N GLU A 282 -15.19 -12.56 1.33
CA GLU A 282 -16.31 -13.45 0.98
C GLU A 282 -17.57 -12.66 0.68
N ARG A 283 -17.85 -11.63 1.50
CA ARG A 283 -18.98 -10.73 1.29
C ARG A 283 -18.84 -9.89 0.03
N VAL A 284 -17.64 -9.40 -0.28
CA VAL A 284 -17.35 -8.71 -1.56
C VAL A 284 -17.69 -9.62 -2.74
N VAL A 285 -17.22 -10.86 -2.72
CA VAL A 285 -17.50 -11.83 -3.79
C VAL A 285 -19.00 -12.18 -3.87
N ALA A 286 -19.69 -12.27 -2.73
CA ALA A 286 -21.10 -12.67 -2.72
C ALA A 286 -22.07 -11.54 -3.12
N GLU A 287 -21.80 -10.30 -2.69
CA GLU A 287 -22.74 -9.18 -2.78
C GLU A 287 -22.33 -8.12 -3.81
N PHE A 288 -21.03 -8.03 -4.14
CA PHE A 288 -20.46 -6.88 -4.87
C PHE A 288 -19.49 -7.29 -5.99
N ALA A 289 -19.57 -8.54 -6.47
CA ALA A 289 -18.58 -9.08 -7.41
C ALA A 289 -18.43 -8.29 -8.72
N ASP A 290 -19.54 -7.75 -9.22
CA ASP A 290 -19.61 -7.09 -10.54
C ASP A 290 -19.24 -5.60 -10.48
N VAL A 291 -18.98 -5.03 -9.30
CA VAL A 291 -18.58 -3.63 -9.18
C VAL A 291 -17.23 -3.43 -9.88
N GLU A 292 -17.21 -2.57 -10.88
CA GLU A 292 -16.02 -2.26 -11.67
C GLU A 292 -15.04 -1.35 -10.92
N VAL A 293 -13.76 -1.61 -11.14
CA VAL A 293 -12.65 -0.83 -10.59
C VAL A 293 -11.76 -0.39 -11.73
N GLY A 294 -11.52 0.92 -11.83
CA GLY A 294 -10.66 1.48 -12.87
C GLY A 294 -11.20 1.24 -14.28
N ALA A 295 -12.51 1.31 -14.47
CA ALA A 295 -13.16 1.15 -15.77
C ALA A 295 -12.53 2.06 -16.83
N GLY A 296 -12.20 1.51 -18.00
CA GLY A 296 -11.54 2.25 -19.08
C GLY A 296 -10.04 2.50 -18.87
N THR A 297 -9.43 1.95 -17.81
CA THR A 297 -7.98 2.01 -17.58
C THR A 297 -7.30 0.68 -17.91
N LYS A 298 -5.96 0.68 -18.03
CA LYS A 298 -5.18 -0.56 -18.21
C LYS A 298 -5.27 -1.53 -17.02
N ARG A 299 -5.83 -1.10 -15.89
CA ARG A 299 -5.99 -1.89 -14.66
C ARG A 299 -7.46 -2.23 -14.37
N GLU A 300 -8.32 -2.11 -15.39
CA GLU A 300 -9.73 -2.46 -15.28
C GLU A 300 -9.92 -3.89 -14.75
N THR A 301 -10.76 -4.00 -13.73
CA THR A 301 -11.08 -5.26 -13.05
C THR A 301 -12.41 -5.14 -12.32
N THR A 302 -12.81 -6.18 -11.58
CA THR A 302 -13.98 -6.13 -10.69
C THR A 302 -13.58 -6.40 -9.25
N LEU A 303 -14.41 -5.95 -8.30
CA LEU A 303 -14.20 -6.25 -6.88
C LEU A 303 -14.23 -7.75 -6.62
N GLY A 304 -15.05 -8.53 -7.33
CA GLY A 304 -15.08 -9.98 -7.20
C GLY A 304 -13.77 -10.64 -7.61
N ALA A 305 -13.15 -10.18 -8.70
CA ALA A 305 -11.85 -10.68 -9.13
C ALA A 305 -10.75 -10.34 -8.11
N ARG A 306 -10.73 -9.09 -7.61
CA ARG A 306 -9.76 -8.66 -6.58
C ARG A 306 -9.92 -9.45 -5.28
N ALA A 307 -11.12 -9.47 -4.70
CA ALA A 307 -11.39 -10.17 -3.44
C ALA A 307 -11.20 -11.69 -3.58
N GLY A 308 -11.50 -12.27 -4.75
CA GLY A 308 -11.23 -13.68 -5.03
C GLY A 308 -9.74 -14.01 -5.01
N ALA A 309 -8.89 -13.12 -5.56
CA ALA A 309 -7.44 -13.28 -5.50
C ALA A 309 -6.92 -13.18 -4.06
N GLU A 310 -7.41 -12.21 -3.28
CA GLU A 310 -7.05 -12.06 -1.85
C GLU A 310 -7.46 -13.29 -1.02
N LEU A 311 -8.67 -13.83 -1.25
CA LEU A 311 -9.11 -15.08 -0.60
C LEU A 311 -8.23 -16.26 -0.97
N PHE A 312 -7.80 -16.33 -2.24
CA PHE A 312 -6.88 -17.38 -2.68
C PHE A 312 -5.53 -17.26 -1.95
N GLU A 313 -4.99 -16.05 -1.81
CA GLU A 313 -3.75 -15.78 -1.07
C GLU A 313 -3.88 -16.22 0.39
N ILE A 314 -4.93 -15.79 1.10
CA ILE A 314 -5.18 -16.14 2.51
C ILE A 314 -5.26 -17.66 2.70
N ARG A 315 -5.94 -18.36 1.80
CA ARG A 315 -6.23 -19.80 1.95
C ARG A 315 -5.08 -20.70 1.53
N ASN A 316 -4.28 -20.27 0.55
CA ASN A 316 -3.33 -21.14 -0.15
C ASN A 316 -1.88 -20.66 -0.07
N LEU A 317 -1.62 -19.37 0.11
CA LEU A 317 -0.28 -18.75 0.05
C LEU A 317 0.25 -18.29 1.42
N ALA A 318 -0.25 -18.89 2.50
CA ALA A 318 0.17 -18.58 3.86
C ALA A 318 1.30 -19.49 4.37
N VAL A 319 2.02 -19.05 5.40
CA VAL A 319 3.07 -19.84 6.07
C VAL A 319 2.52 -21.20 6.51
N GLY A 320 3.27 -22.26 6.21
CA GLY A 320 2.89 -23.64 6.51
C GLY A 320 2.01 -24.31 5.45
N LYS A 321 1.51 -23.57 4.46
CA LYS A 321 0.87 -24.16 3.28
C LYS A 321 1.92 -24.68 2.30
N PRO A 322 1.63 -25.76 1.55
CA PRO A 322 2.48 -26.15 0.42
C PRO A 322 2.55 -25.01 -0.60
N ALA A 323 3.75 -24.59 -0.98
CA ALA A 323 3.93 -23.68 -2.09
C ALA A 323 3.31 -24.28 -3.37
N PRO A 324 2.53 -23.51 -4.16
CA PRO A 324 2.00 -23.97 -5.43
C PRO A 324 3.11 -24.47 -6.36
N GLU A 325 2.78 -25.39 -7.25
CA GLU A 325 3.73 -25.83 -8.27
C GLU A 325 4.07 -24.66 -9.20
N ILE A 326 5.35 -24.56 -9.53
CA ILE A 326 5.85 -23.61 -10.52
C ILE A 326 6.61 -24.43 -11.55
N GLU A 327 6.15 -24.38 -12.80
CA GLU A 327 6.84 -24.98 -13.93
C GLU A 327 7.23 -23.89 -14.92
N GLY A 328 8.44 -23.98 -15.43
CA GLY A 328 8.97 -22.98 -16.33
C GLY A 328 10.23 -23.46 -17.03
N GLN A 329 10.81 -22.56 -17.81
CA GLN A 329 12.14 -22.72 -18.38
C GLN A 329 13.02 -21.59 -17.86
N ASP A 330 14.27 -21.89 -17.56
CA ASP A 330 15.27 -20.86 -17.23
C ASP A 330 15.76 -20.13 -18.49
N LEU A 331 16.73 -19.23 -18.33
CA LEU A 331 17.29 -18.42 -19.41
C LEU A 331 18.02 -19.25 -20.49
N ASP A 332 18.43 -20.47 -20.16
CA ASP A 332 19.09 -21.41 -21.07
C ASP A 332 18.09 -22.39 -21.71
N GLY A 333 16.79 -22.22 -21.44
CA GLY A 333 15.72 -23.08 -21.94
C GLY A 333 15.59 -24.40 -21.19
N VAL A 334 16.26 -24.56 -20.04
CA VAL A 334 16.16 -25.77 -19.23
C VAL A 334 14.86 -25.75 -18.46
N ALA A 335 14.02 -26.75 -18.69
CA ALA A 335 12.78 -26.91 -17.95
C ALA A 335 13.07 -27.23 -16.48
N PHE A 336 12.36 -26.57 -15.58
CA PHE A 336 12.42 -26.83 -14.14
C PHE A 336 11.01 -26.86 -13.54
N LYS A 337 10.88 -27.58 -12.42
CA LYS A 337 9.72 -27.53 -11.53
C LYS A 337 10.16 -27.18 -10.12
N LEU A 338 9.31 -26.50 -9.36
CA LEU A 338 9.59 -26.24 -7.94
C LEU A 338 9.70 -27.56 -7.16
N SER A 339 8.94 -28.59 -7.56
CA SER A 339 9.05 -29.94 -7.00
C SER A 339 10.43 -30.58 -7.14
N ASP A 340 11.23 -30.19 -8.13
CA ASP A 340 12.56 -30.77 -8.37
C ASP A 340 13.55 -30.44 -7.24
N TYR A 341 13.21 -29.45 -6.40
CA TYR A 341 14.00 -28.99 -5.27
C TYR A 341 13.53 -29.56 -3.92
N ARG A 342 12.63 -30.55 -3.91
CA ARG A 342 12.21 -31.23 -2.66
C ARG A 342 13.42 -31.75 -1.87
N GLY A 343 13.38 -31.59 -0.56
CA GLY A 343 14.48 -31.92 0.35
C GLY A 343 15.55 -30.82 0.47
N LYS A 344 15.43 -29.70 -0.26
CA LYS A 344 16.29 -28.52 -0.12
C LYS A 344 15.52 -27.36 0.52
N VAL A 345 16.24 -26.46 1.15
CA VAL A 345 15.73 -25.12 1.48
C VAL A 345 15.84 -24.28 0.21
N VAL A 346 14.73 -23.71 -0.24
CA VAL A 346 14.63 -22.93 -1.48
C VAL A 346 14.24 -21.50 -1.12
N LEU A 347 15.01 -20.53 -1.62
CA LEU A 347 14.60 -19.13 -1.67
C LEU A 347 14.08 -18.87 -3.08
N LEU A 348 12.82 -18.46 -3.19
CA LEU A 348 12.20 -18.06 -4.45
C LEU A 348 12.08 -16.53 -4.44
N ASP A 349 12.67 -15.90 -5.45
CA ASP A 349 12.73 -14.44 -5.59
C ASP A 349 12.10 -14.03 -6.93
N PHE A 350 11.11 -13.15 -6.88
CA PHE A 350 10.40 -12.64 -8.05
C PHE A 350 10.92 -11.25 -8.39
N TRP A 351 11.60 -11.13 -9.54
CA TRP A 351 12.21 -9.88 -10.01
C TRP A 351 12.01 -9.70 -11.53
N GLY A 352 12.29 -8.50 -12.05
CA GLY A 352 12.22 -8.21 -13.48
C GLY A 352 13.23 -7.13 -13.91
N HIS A 353 13.65 -7.18 -15.16
CA HIS A 353 14.27 -6.04 -15.85
C HIS A 353 13.17 -5.09 -16.35
N TRP A 354 13.30 -3.79 -16.09
CA TRP A 354 12.34 -2.76 -16.50
C TRP A 354 12.96 -1.73 -17.43
#